data_AF-A0A0G0L8K1-F1
#
_entry.id   AF-A0A0G0L8K1-F1
#
_cell.length_a   1.000
_cell.length_b   1.000
_cell.length_c   1.000
_cell.angle_alpha   90.00
_cell.angle_beta   90.00
_cell.angle_gamma   90.00
#
_symmetry.space_group_name_H-M   'P 1'
#
loop_
_entity.id
_entity.type
_entity.pdbx_description
1 polymer ?
#
loop_
_entity_poly.entity_id
_entity_poly.type
_entity_poly.pdbx_seq_one_letter_code
_entity_poly.pdbx_strand_id
1 'polypeptide(L)'
;MNWLKHIKIYFILSGVLLVISITSLFLWRLKLGIDFTGGALIEYKFSKEMDHTNIYDIFEEAGAENISFELSNDYKYLIKTNSLSTETKSQIDSELKNEDEYYIELKYELVGPSIGPELVQKTIYAIILSAFVILLWVAYQFKNLRYGLSAVLAMFHDSIILLGSFSLLGHFWNVEI
;
A
#
# COMPACT_ATOMS: atom_id res chain seq x y z
N MET A 1 -25.43 -29.26 -0.02
CA MET A 1 -25.17 -28.18 -0.99
C MET A 1 -24.31 -28.75 -2.12
N ASN A 2 -24.76 -28.69 -3.39
CA ASN A 2 -24.09 -29.37 -4.50
C ASN A 2 -23.16 -28.41 -5.27
N TRP A 3 -22.03 -28.05 -4.65
CA TRP A 3 -21.06 -27.05 -5.15
C TRP A 3 -20.50 -27.38 -6.54
N LEU A 4 -20.37 -28.67 -6.86
CA LEU A 4 -19.82 -29.16 -8.13
C LEU A 4 -20.69 -28.81 -9.35
N LYS A 5 -22.00 -28.54 -9.16
CA LYS A 5 -22.91 -28.17 -10.24
C LYS A 5 -22.51 -26.86 -10.94
N HIS A 6 -21.97 -25.91 -10.18
CA HIS A 6 -21.67 -24.55 -10.66
C HIS A 6 -20.18 -24.29 -10.83
N ILE A 7 -19.35 -25.35 -10.89
CA ILE A 7 -17.89 -25.27 -10.95
C ILE A 7 -17.40 -24.33 -12.06
N LYS A 8 -18.00 -24.38 -13.25
CA LYS A 8 -17.61 -23.53 -14.38
C LYS A 8 -17.78 -22.03 -14.09
N ILE A 9 -18.85 -21.66 -13.38
CA ILE A 9 -19.13 -20.27 -13.03
C ILE A 9 -18.07 -19.76 -12.06
N TYR A 10 -17.75 -20.54 -11.02
CA TYR A 10 -16.72 -20.18 -10.06
C TYR A 10 -15.34 -20.04 -10.71
N PHE A 11 -14.95 -20.98 -11.58
CA PHE A 11 -13.66 -20.91 -12.29
C PHE A 11 -13.58 -19.72 -13.25
N ILE A 12 -14.67 -19.37 -13.96
CA ILE A 12 -14.70 -18.19 -14.83
C ILE A 12 -14.56 -16.91 -14.01
N LEU A 13 -15.34 -16.77 -12.93
CA LEU A 13 -15.27 -15.61 -12.05
C LEU A 13 -13.86 -15.43 -11.46
N SER A 14 -13.30 -16.52 -10.92
CA SER A 14 -11.95 -16.52 -10.35
C SER A 14 -10.89 -16.19 -11.39
N GLY A 15 -11.00 -16.75 -12.60
CA GLY A 15 -10.10 -16.46 -13.71
C GLY A 15 -10.14 -15.00 -14.15
N VAL A 16 -11.32 -14.40 -14.24
CA VAL A 16 -11.47 -12.97 -14.54
C VAL A 16 -10.82 -12.10 -13.47
N LEU A 17 -11.09 -12.39 -12.19
CA LEU A 17 -10.47 -11.65 -11.07
C LEU A 17 -8.95 -11.77 -11.11
N LEU A 18 -8.41 -12.97 -11.34
CA LEU A 18 -6.98 -13.21 -11.43
C LEU A 18 -6.33 -12.43 -12.60
N VAL A 19 -6.97 -12.40 -13.77
CA VAL A 19 -6.48 -11.61 -14.91
C VAL A 19 -6.47 -10.12 -14.57
N ILE A 20 -7.55 -9.59 -14.01
CA ILE A 20 -7.63 -8.18 -13.58
C ILE A 20 -6.52 -7.87 -12.57
N SER A 21 -6.33 -8.73 -11.56
CA SER A 21 -5.30 -8.57 -10.53
C SER A 21 -3.88 -8.58 -11.12
N ILE A 22 -3.57 -9.50 -12.02
CA ILE A 22 -2.25 -9.56 -12.67
C ILE A 22 -2.02 -8.33 -13.55
N THR A 23 -3.01 -7.92 -14.35
CA THR A 23 -2.91 -6.73 -15.19
C THR A 23 -2.72 -5.47 -14.35
N SER A 24 -3.47 -5.32 -13.25
CA SER A 24 -3.32 -4.23 -12.30
C SER A 24 -1.91 -4.17 -11.72
N LEU A 25 -1.41 -5.29 -11.20
CA LEU A 25 -0.07 -5.37 -10.62
C LEU A 25 1.05 -5.03 -11.62
N PHE A 26 0.88 -5.41 -12.88
CA PHE A 26 1.88 -5.16 -13.91
C PHE A 26 1.88 -3.70 -14.39
N LEU A 27 0.69 -3.10 -14.57
CA LEU A 27 0.55 -1.73 -15.09
C LEU A 27 0.74 -0.67 -14.01
N TRP A 28 0.10 -0.83 -12.86
CA TRP A 28 0.05 0.18 -11.80
C TRP A 28 0.94 -0.13 -10.60
N ARG A 29 1.31 -1.40 -10.43
CA ARG A 29 2.10 -1.88 -9.27
C ARG A 29 1.37 -1.63 -7.95
N LEU A 30 2.07 -1.88 -6.84
CA LEU A 30 1.57 -1.57 -5.50
C LEU A 30 2.08 -0.20 -5.10
N LYS A 31 1.19 0.63 -4.52
CA LYS A 31 1.57 1.89 -3.92
C LYS A 31 2.12 1.62 -2.53
N LEU A 32 3.45 1.59 -2.42
CA LEU A 32 4.13 1.32 -1.16
C LEU A 32 4.11 2.56 -0.28
N GLY A 33 3.76 2.39 1.00
CA GLY A 33 3.78 3.46 1.98
C GLY A 33 5.19 3.82 2.47
N ILE A 34 5.25 4.87 3.28
CA ILE A 34 6.51 5.39 3.87
C ILE A 34 7.29 4.35 4.68
N ASP A 35 6.64 3.30 5.18
CA ASP A 35 7.30 2.20 5.89
C ASP A 35 8.26 1.40 4.99
N PHE A 36 8.02 1.38 3.67
CA PHE A 36 8.84 0.68 2.69
C PHE A 36 9.77 1.60 1.91
N THR A 37 9.33 2.83 1.61
CA THR A 37 10.12 3.77 0.80
C THR A 37 10.93 4.75 1.65
N GLY A 38 10.56 4.94 2.92
CA GLY A 38 10.92 6.12 3.68
C GLY A 38 10.18 7.36 3.17
N GLY A 39 10.35 8.48 3.86
CA GLY A 39 9.65 9.70 3.50
C GLY A 39 9.80 10.83 4.51
N ALA A 40 8.92 11.81 4.39
CA ALA A 40 8.75 12.87 5.36
C ALA A 40 7.41 12.70 6.09
N LEU A 41 7.45 12.87 7.41
CA LEU A 41 6.27 12.99 8.26
C LEU A 41 6.21 14.41 8.79
N ILE A 42 5.15 15.12 8.40
CA ILE A 42 4.94 16.51 8.79
C ILE A 42 3.62 16.61 9.56
N GLU A 43 3.63 17.32 10.68
CA GLU A 43 2.42 17.65 11.42
C GLU A 43 2.25 19.17 11.45
N TYR A 44 1.16 19.65 10.87
CA TYR A 44 0.77 21.06 10.94
C TYR A 44 -0.47 21.24 11.79
N LYS A 45 -0.55 22.38 12.48
CA LYS A 45 -1.76 22.87 13.14
C LYS A 45 -2.20 24.16 12.47
N PHE A 46 -3.45 24.20 12.03
CA PHE A 46 -4.06 25.39 11.45
C PHE A 46 -4.99 26.08 12.46
N SER A 47 -5.33 27.34 12.18
CA SER A 47 -6.27 28.14 12.99
C SER A 47 -7.74 27.84 12.69
N LYS A 48 -8.01 27.27 11.52
CA LYS A 48 -9.34 26.91 10.99
C LYS A 48 -9.28 25.56 10.30
N GLU A 49 -10.45 24.97 10.04
CA GLU A 49 -10.57 23.79 9.18
C GLU A 49 -10.14 24.16 7.77
N MET A 50 -9.18 23.41 7.23
CA MET A 50 -8.66 23.57 5.89
C MET A 50 -9.31 22.55 4.96
N ASP A 51 -9.61 22.98 3.74
CA ASP A 51 -10.07 22.06 2.71
C ASP A 51 -8.92 21.10 2.33
N HIS A 52 -9.19 19.81 2.45
CA HIS A 52 -8.23 18.75 2.13
C HIS A 52 -7.72 18.85 0.69
N THR A 53 -8.58 19.29 -0.24
CA THR A 53 -8.19 19.45 -1.65
C THR A 53 -7.16 20.56 -1.82
N ASN A 54 -7.33 21.70 -1.14
CA ASN A 54 -6.39 22.82 -1.25
C ASN A 54 -5.00 22.46 -0.71
N ILE A 55 -4.92 21.75 0.43
CA ILE A 55 -3.63 21.30 0.97
C ILE A 55 -3.00 20.25 0.04
N TYR A 56 -3.79 19.32 -0.50
CA TYR A 56 -3.27 18.32 -1.45
C TYR A 56 -2.63 19.00 -2.67
N ASP A 57 -3.33 19.97 -3.26
CA ASP A 57 -2.88 20.67 -4.47
C ASP A 57 -1.57 21.44 -4.22
N ILE A 58 -1.43 22.13 -3.08
CA ILE A 58 -0.18 22.83 -2.70
C ILE A 58 1.02 21.86 -2.67
N PHE A 59 0.82 20.67 -2.10
CA PHE A 59 1.88 19.66 -2.01
C PHE A 59 2.20 19.06 -3.38
N GLU A 60 1.19 18.75 -4.18
CA GLU A 60 1.36 18.18 -5.52
C GLU A 60 2.04 19.17 -6.47
N GLU A 61 1.66 20.45 -6.46
CA GLU A 61 2.29 21.52 -7.25
C GLU A 61 3.75 21.76 -6.87
N ALA A 62 4.09 21.62 -5.59
CA ALA A 62 5.47 21.69 -5.11
C ALA A 62 6.31 20.46 -5.51
N GLY A 63 5.67 19.41 -6.06
CA GLY A 63 6.33 18.18 -6.52
C GLY A 63 6.45 17.10 -5.45
N ALA A 64 5.64 17.14 -4.38
CA ALA A 64 5.54 16.06 -3.43
C ALA A 64 4.78 14.87 -4.04
N GLU A 65 5.22 13.65 -3.76
CA GLU A 65 4.58 12.42 -4.27
C GLU A 65 4.16 11.51 -3.11
N ASN A 66 3.15 10.67 -3.36
CA ASN A 66 2.57 9.76 -2.35
C ASN A 66 2.10 10.52 -1.10
N ILE A 67 1.38 11.62 -1.32
CA ILE A 67 0.87 12.45 -0.25
C ILE A 67 -0.36 11.75 0.36
N SER A 68 -0.30 11.46 1.66
CA SER A 68 -1.45 11.01 2.44
C SER A 68 -1.71 11.95 3.61
N PHE A 69 -3.00 12.24 3.80
CA PHE A 69 -3.49 13.19 4.78
C PHE A 69 -4.33 12.47 5.83
N GLU A 70 -3.99 12.69 7.09
CA GLU A 70 -4.76 12.19 8.22
C GLU A 70 -5.14 13.38 9.11
N LEU A 71 -6.44 13.69 9.15
CA LEU A 71 -6.97 14.71 10.05
C LEU A 71 -6.94 14.19 11.48
N SER A 72 -6.34 14.97 12.36
CA SER A 72 -6.34 14.77 13.80
C SER A 72 -7.20 15.84 14.48
N ASN A 73 -7.47 15.67 15.76
CA ASN A 73 -8.27 16.61 16.54
C ASN A 73 -7.57 17.99 16.60
N ASP A 74 -8.37 19.06 16.77
CA ASP A 74 -7.89 20.43 16.98
C ASP A 74 -7.14 21.04 15.77
N TYR A 75 -7.70 20.84 14.56
CA TYR A 75 -7.16 21.33 13.27
C TYR A 75 -5.71 20.92 13.00
N LYS A 76 -5.35 19.74 13.48
CA LYS A 76 -4.03 19.14 13.25
C LYS A 76 -4.10 18.20 12.07
N TYR A 77 -3.15 18.32 11.16
CA TYR A 77 -3.07 17.50 9.97
C TYR A 77 -1.72 16.80 9.97
N LEU A 78 -1.77 15.47 9.96
CA LEU A 78 -0.61 14.63 9.75
C LEU A 78 -0.49 14.35 8.26
N ILE A 79 0.63 14.75 7.69
CA ILE A 79 0.93 14.62 6.27
C ILE A 79 2.12 13.68 6.15
N LYS A 80 1.93 12.61 5.39
CA LYS A 80 3.01 11.69 5.02
C LYS A 80 3.24 11.84 3.53
N THR A 81 4.50 11.94 3.14
CA THR A 81 4.90 12.08 1.74
C THR A 81 6.24 11.41 1.52
N ASN A 82 6.65 11.24 0.27
CA ASN A 82 8.03 10.91 -0.07
C ASN A 82 9.03 11.92 0.55
N SER A 83 10.32 11.60 0.51
CA SER A 83 11.34 12.50 1.06
C SER A 83 11.29 13.84 0.33
N LEU A 84 11.01 14.92 1.05
CA LEU A 84 11.01 16.27 0.50
C LEU A 84 12.42 16.84 0.48
N SER A 85 12.75 17.57 -0.58
CA SER A 85 13.93 18.43 -0.59
C SER A 85 13.70 19.64 0.32
N THR A 86 14.79 20.26 0.80
CA THR A 86 14.70 21.49 1.61
C THR A 86 14.04 22.62 0.83
N GLU A 87 14.27 22.66 -0.48
CA GLU A 87 13.71 23.65 -1.41
C GLU A 87 12.19 23.46 -1.55
N THR A 88 11.74 22.22 -1.80
CA THR A 88 10.31 21.87 -1.89
C THR A 88 9.58 22.16 -0.58
N LYS A 89 10.20 21.80 0.55
CA LYS A 89 9.68 22.07 1.89
C LYS A 89 9.47 23.57 2.12
N SER A 90 10.46 24.39 1.77
CA SER A 90 10.39 25.85 1.90
C SER A 90 9.29 26.47 1.02
N GLN A 91 9.06 25.93 -0.18
CA GLN A 91 7.98 26.36 -1.06
C GLN A 91 6.61 26.04 -0.45
N ILE A 92 6.42 24.82 0.05
CA ILE A 92 5.18 24.41 0.73
C ILE A 92 4.91 25.29 1.95
N ASP A 93 5.91 25.52 2.80
CA ASP A 93 5.77 26.35 3.99
C ASP A 93 5.41 27.80 3.65
N SER A 94 5.93 28.33 2.54
CA SER A 94 5.60 29.68 2.06
C SER A 94 4.14 29.78 1.59
N GLU A 95 3.65 28.77 0.86
CA GLU A 95 2.28 28.75 0.35
C GLU A 95 1.25 28.52 1.46
N LEU A 96 1.53 27.61 2.39
CA LEU A 96 0.69 27.39 3.58
C LEU A 96 0.58 28.66 4.43
N LYS A 97 1.64 29.45 4.53
CA LYS A 97 1.63 30.74 5.23
C LYS A 97 0.73 31.78 4.56
N ASN A 98 0.60 31.73 3.23
CA ASN A 98 -0.30 32.63 2.50
C ASN A 98 -1.77 32.28 2.76
N GLU A 99 -2.08 30.99 2.93
CA GLU A 99 -3.42 30.47 3.21
C GLU A 99 -3.86 30.66 4.68
N ASP A 100 -2.94 30.48 5.61
CA ASP A 100 -3.15 30.71 7.04
C ASP A 100 -1.89 31.28 7.71
N GLU A 101 -1.93 32.58 7.99
CA GLU A 101 -0.83 33.29 8.66
C GLU A 101 -0.50 32.71 10.05
N TYR A 102 -1.46 32.01 10.68
CA TYR A 102 -1.33 31.41 12.01
C TYR A 102 -1.04 29.91 11.98
N TYR A 103 -0.69 29.32 10.83
CA TYR A 103 -0.30 27.92 10.79
C TYR A 103 0.97 27.67 11.61
N ILE A 104 1.04 26.51 12.26
CA ILE A 104 2.18 26.11 13.10
C ILE A 104 2.65 24.74 12.63
N GLU A 105 3.91 24.64 12.24
CA GLU A 105 4.59 23.35 12.12
C GLU A 105 4.86 22.79 13.52
N LEU A 106 4.21 21.68 13.86
CA LEU A 106 4.43 20.97 15.13
C LEU A 106 5.59 19.99 15.02
N LYS A 107 5.75 19.37 13.85
CA LYS A 107 6.69 18.27 13.64
C LYS A 107 7.12 18.19 12.20
N TYR A 108 8.43 18.03 11.97
CA TYR A 108 8.99 17.61 10.70
C TYR A 108 10.06 16.56 10.94
N GLU A 109 9.82 15.34 10.47
CA GLU A 109 10.75 14.23 10.57
C GLU A 109 10.97 13.59 9.20
N LEU A 110 12.24 13.49 8.80
CA LEU A 110 12.63 12.60 7.71
C LEU A 110 12.80 11.20 8.30
N VAL A 111 11.98 10.27 7.83
CA VAL A 111 11.98 8.89 8.27
C VAL A 111 12.56 8.00 7.17
N GLY A 112 13.51 7.15 7.55
CA GLY A 112 13.93 6.05 6.70
C GLY A 112 12.83 4.99 6.62
N PRO A 113 12.91 4.06 5.66
CA PRO A 113 12.01 2.92 5.61
C PRO A 113 12.14 2.07 6.88
N SER A 114 11.01 1.84 7.55
CA SER A 114 10.88 0.92 8.68
C SER A 114 11.22 -0.53 8.28
N ILE A 115 10.90 -0.90 7.04
CA ILE A 115 11.09 -2.24 6.47
C ILE A 115 12.31 -2.24 5.57
N GLY A 116 13.43 -2.71 6.11
CA GLY A 116 14.69 -2.80 5.38
C GLY A 116 14.70 -3.90 4.30
N PRO A 117 15.56 -3.76 3.27
CA PRO A 117 15.67 -4.74 2.18
C PRO A 117 16.05 -6.14 2.67
N GLU A 118 16.85 -6.25 3.74
CA GLU A 118 17.19 -7.53 4.35
C GLU A 118 15.97 -8.24 4.95
N LEU A 119 15.03 -7.49 5.54
CA LEU A 119 13.80 -8.05 6.11
C LEU A 119 12.88 -8.56 5.01
N VAL A 120 12.78 -7.83 3.89
CA VAL A 120 12.06 -8.26 2.69
C VAL A 120 12.67 -9.57 2.15
N GLN A 121 13.99 -9.63 2.03
CA GLN A 121 14.68 -10.83 1.54
C GLN A 121 14.47 -12.04 2.46
N LYS A 122 14.58 -11.86 3.78
CA LYS A 122 14.28 -12.91 4.78
C LYS A 122 12.83 -13.37 4.71
N THR A 123 11.89 -12.43 4.50
CA THR A 123 10.47 -12.73 4.33
C THR A 123 10.23 -13.58 3.08
N ILE A 124 10.87 -13.26 1.95
CA ILE A 124 10.78 -14.07 0.72
C ILE A 124 11.29 -15.50 0.97
N TYR A 125 12.43 -15.65 1.64
CA TYR A 125 12.95 -16.98 1.99
C TYR A 125 12.01 -17.76 2.92
N ALA A 126 11.43 -17.09 3.92
CA ALA A 126 10.49 -17.70 4.85
C ALA A 126 9.20 -18.16 4.15
N ILE A 127 8.69 -17.39 3.18
CA ILE A 127 7.51 -17.74 2.38
C ILE A 127 7.79 -18.98 1.53
N ILE A 128 8.92 -19.00 0.80
CA ILE A 128 9.29 -20.14 -0.06
C ILE A 128 9.47 -21.40 0.77
N LEU A 129 10.20 -21.31 1.89
CA LEU A 129 10.42 -22.44 2.79
C LEU A 129 9.10 -22.95 3.39
N SER A 130 8.24 -22.05 3.87
CA SER A 130 6.93 -22.41 4.43
C SER A 130 6.03 -23.07 3.40
N ALA A 131 5.95 -22.52 2.18
CA ALA A 131 5.18 -23.13 1.10
C ALA A 131 5.67 -24.54 0.78
N PHE A 132 6.98 -24.76 0.75
CA PHE A 132 7.57 -26.07 0.53
C PHE A 132 7.25 -27.06 1.66
N VAL A 133 7.38 -26.64 2.93
CA VAL A 133 7.04 -27.47 4.10
C VAL A 133 5.56 -27.83 4.12
N ILE A 134 4.67 -26.87 3.86
CA ILE A 134 3.22 -27.11 3.78
C ILE A 134 2.90 -28.09 2.64
N LEU A 135 3.51 -27.92 1.47
CA LEU A 135 3.34 -28.84 0.34
C LEU A 135 3.71 -30.27 0.73
N LEU A 136 4.90 -30.46 1.31
CA LEU A 136 5.37 -31.79 1.73
C LEU A 136 4.49 -32.38 2.84
N TRP A 137 4.09 -31.57 3.81
CA TRP A 137 3.21 -32.01 4.89
C TRP A 137 1.87 -32.49 4.36
N VAL A 138 1.20 -31.71 3.51
CA VAL A 138 -0.08 -32.08 2.91
C VAL A 138 0.09 -33.31 2.00
N ALA A 139 1.17 -33.35 1.20
CA ALA A 139 1.46 -34.50 0.36
C ALA A 139 1.62 -35.80 1.16
N TYR A 140 2.31 -35.73 2.31
CA TYR A 140 2.48 -36.85 3.22
C TYR A 140 1.14 -37.25 3.87
N GLN A 141 0.43 -36.28 4.43
CA GLN A 141 -0.83 -36.50 5.14
C GLN A 141 -1.89 -37.17 4.27
N PHE A 142 -2.03 -36.72 3.02
CA PHE A 142 -3.00 -37.26 2.07
C PHE A 142 -2.41 -38.34 1.16
N LYS A 143 -1.16 -38.76 1.40
CA LYS A 143 -0.42 -39.78 0.64
C LYS A 143 -0.40 -39.53 -0.87
N ASN A 144 -0.51 -38.27 -1.29
CA ASN A 144 -0.54 -37.87 -2.69
C ASN A 144 -0.07 -36.43 -2.86
N LEU A 145 1.00 -36.25 -3.64
CA LEU A 145 1.61 -34.95 -3.92
C LEU A 145 0.66 -33.93 -4.54
N ARG A 146 -0.35 -34.40 -5.29
CA ARG A 146 -1.32 -33.52 -5.96
C ARG A 146 -2.10 -32.65 -4.99
N TYR A 147 -2.39 -33.13 -3.77
CA TYR A 147 -3.11 -32.33 -2.78
C TYR A 147 -2.24 -31.19 -2.23
N GLY A 148 -0.96 -31.44 -1.96
CA GLY A 148 -0.02 -30.41 -1.52
C GLY A 148 0.21 -29.36 -2.60
N LEU A 149 0.39 -29.78 -3.85
CA LEU A 149 0.55 -28.87 -4.98
C LEU A 149 -0.72 -28.01 -5.19
N SER A 150 -1.90 -28.62 -5.12
CA SER A 150 -3.18 -27.90 -5.27
C SER A 150 -3.38 -26.87 -4.16
N ALA A 151 -3.01 -27.20 -2.92
CA ALA A 151 -3.10 -26.29 -1.78
C ALA A 151 -2.19 -25.06 -1.96
N VAL A 152 -0.92 -25.28 -2.33
CA VAL A 152 0.02 -24.17 -2.57
C VAL A 152 -0.42 -23.31 -3.76
N LEU A 153 -0.89 -23.92 -4.85
CA LEU A 153 -1.41 -23.18 -6.01
C LEU A 153 -2.64 -22.32 -5.64
N ALA A 154 -3.56 -22.86 -4.82
CA ALA A 154 -4.70 -22.10 -4.32
C ALA A 154 -4.26 -20.89 -3.47
N MET A 155 -3.28 -21.07 -2.58
CA MET A 155 -2.73 -19.95 -1.78
C MET A 155 -2.09 -18.87 -2.65
N PHE A 156 -1.33 -19.25 -3.68
CA PHE A 156 -0.77 -18.28 -4.63
C PHE A 156 -1.86 -17.51 -5.38
N HIS A 157 -2.88 -18.22 -5.87
CA HIS A 157 -4.04 -17.63 -6.52
C HIS A 157 -4.70 -16.57 -5.63
N ASP A 158 -5.03 -16.92 -4.39
CA ASP A 158 -5.71 -16.01 -3.45
C ASP A 158 -4.83 -14.81 -3.10
N SER A 159 -3.52 -15.03 -2.94
CA SER A 159 -2.55 -13.96 -2.67
C SER A 159 -2.43 -12.97 -3.83
N ILE A 160 -2.41 -13.46 -5.09
CA ILE A 160 -2.38 -12.60 -6.28
C ILE A 160 -3.65 -11.76 -6.37
N ILE A 161 -4.82 -12.35 -6.10
CA ILE A 161 -6.08 -11.61 -6.11
C ILE A 161 -6.06 -10.51 -5.05
N LEU A 162 -5.62 -10.84 -3.83
CA LEU A 162 -5.48 -9.87 -2.74
C LEU A 162 -4.54 -8.73 -3.11
N LEU A 163 -3.32 -9.02 -3.57
CA LEU A 163 -2.36 -7.99 -3.98
C LEU A 163 -2.89 -7.15 -5.14
N GLY A 164 -3.52 -7.76 -6.15
CA GLY A 164 -4.13 -7.03 -7.25
C GLY A 164 -5.29 -6.13 -6.82
N SER A 165 -6.05 -6.54 -5.80
CA SER A 165 -7.08 -5.67 -5.23
C SER A 165 -6.48 -4.42 -4.59
N PHE A 166 -5.36 -4.54 -3.87
CA PHE A 166 -4.68 -3.36 -3.33
C PHE A 166 -3.99 -2.50 -4.40
N SER A 167 -3.51 -3.11 -5.49
CA SER A 167 -3.01 -2.35 -6.65
C SER A 167 -4.12 -1.49 -7.27
N LEU A 168 -5.33 -2.03 -7.42
CA LEU A 168 -6.51 -1.27 -7.86
C LEU A 168 -6.85 -0.16 -6.85
N LEU A 169 -6.87 -0.48 -5.56
CA LEU A 169 -7.16 0.51 -4.51
C LEU A 169 -6.13 1.65 -4.49
N GLY A 170 -4.85 1.33 -4.68
CA GLY A 170 -3.79 2.32 -4.80
C GLY A 170 -3.97 3.23 -6.01
N HIS A 171 -4.39 2.69 -7.16
CA HIS A 171 -4.61 3.51 -8.35
C HIS A 171 -5.84 4.42 -8.25
N PHE A 172 -6.98 3.91 -7.75
CA PHE A 172 -8.24 4.66 -7.78
C PHE A 172 -8.55 5.46 -6.50
N TRP A 173 -8.02 5.03 -5.35
CA TRP A 173 -8.30 5.64 -4.04
C TRP A 173 -7.03 6.01 -3.27
N ASN A 174 -5.87 5.97 -3.94
CA ASN A 174 -4.58 6.36 -3.37
C ASN A 174 -4.17 5.57 -2.10
N VAL A 175 -4.76 4.38 -1.90
CA VAL A 175 -4.50 3.50 -0.75
C VAL A 175 -3.08 2.97 -0.80
N GLU A 176 -2.36 3.12 0.31
CA GLU A 176 -0.98 2.64 0.48
C GLU A 176 -0.94 1.30 1.21
N ILE A 177 0.13 0.54 0.97
CA ILE A 177 0.42 -0.74 1.61
C ILE A 177 1.79 -0.69 2.27
#